data_AF-Q9HZR9-F1
#
_entry.id   AF-Q9HZR9-F1
#
_cell.length_a   1.000
_cell.length_b   1.000
_cell.length_c   1.000
_cell.angle_alpha   90.00
_cell.angle_beta   90.00
_cell.angle_gamma   90.00
#
_symmetry.space_group_name_H-M   'P 1'
#
loop_
_entity.id
_entity.type
_entity.pdbx_description
1 polymer ?
#
loop_
_entity_poly.entity_id
_entity_poly.type
_entity_poly.pdbx_seq_one_letter_code
_entity_poly.pdbx_strand_id
1 'polypeptide(L)'
;MPTTSAATTGGSGELLGQSSRYLFFLRNELYVLDRRDAAPALAFDELERRTGGLPLKSAPWGKDAYRYDEGRGGLLMLALDGRVWFLDGDSLALREAPEVDAARYFHGDPPPPANAGIDWQAPGLTRLPDGRLLILASDHEARALERGEALPAANQRARRQRLSLGTLDWRSPAENRLRPLLDAAFLQAGLLPDPAAAEEPQRLLERPSERQRQHPSLPPEPQPPEEFDERVERFPSTRAFLAARDAYRQERRRWIAAHDAWRERVADLEAAADAEYRRRRDEQTREEALYRRYASALPGGDSRLARRPWRVDGNWLVLHRRSLAERSELLLSSVSGDGSLLWTLELPIERPERLFRLDAHNLLLSGRGEEGGRLVRVDLRRGSGIVHRLGRGGAPLQRVEWPEGQP
;
A
#
# COMPACT_ATOMS: atom_id res chain seq x y z
N MET A 1 3.35 42.36 27.40
CA MET A 1 2.24 41.71 26.67
C MET A 1 2.72 40.35 26.23
N PRO A 2 2.39 39.24 26.89
CA PRO A 2 2.73 37.93 26.34
C PRO A 2 1.81 37.69 25.15
N THR A 3 2.41 37.66 23.96
CA THR A 3 1.78 37.13 22.76
C THR A 3 1.43 35.67 23.03
N THR A 4 0.14 35.37 23.23
CA THR A 4 -0.38 34.02 23.16
C THR A 4 -0.14 33.52 21.74
N SER A 5 0.97 32.78 21.58
CA SER A 5 1.26 31.97 20.41
C SER A 5 0.01 31.16 20.08
N ALA A 6 -0.56 31.42 18.90
CA ALA A 6 -1.67 30.68 18.37
C ALA A 6 -1.26 29.20 18.31
N ALA A 7 -1.89 28.37 19.13
CA ALA A 7 -1.75 26.92 19.03
C ALA A 7 -2.09 26.51 17.60
N THR A 8 -1.07 26.04 16.89
CA THR A 8 -1.13 25.45 15.56
C THR A 8 -2.15 24.32 15.55
N THR A 9 -3.39 24.63 15.15
CA THR A 9 -4.55 23.72 15.11
C THR A 9 -4.50 22.74 13.92
N GLY A 10 -3.29 22.41 13.45
CA GLY A 10 -3.02 21.63 12.25
C GLY A 10 -2.64 20.17 12.47
N GLY A 11 -2.99 19.55 13.60
CA GLY A 11 -2.63 18.15 13.88
C GLY A 11 -3.38 17.17 12.97
N SER A 12 -2.67 16.34 12.20
CA SER A 12 -3.27 15.21 11.48
C SER A 12 -3.71 14.11 12.45
N GLY A 13 -4.83 13.44 12.15
CA GLY A 13 -5.25 12.25 12.88
C GLY A 13 -4.32 11.06 12.64
N GLU A 14 -4.09 10.22 13.63
CA GLU A 14 -3.21 9.06 13.54
C GLU A 14 -3.76 7.93 14.42
N LEU A 15 -3.80 6.71 13.87
CA LEU A 15 -4.06 5.53 14.68
C LEU A 15 -2.76 5.19 15.43
N LEU A 16 -2.78 5.30 16.76
CA LEU A 16 -1.63 4.95 17.59
C LEU A 16 -1.51 3.45 17.75
N GLY A 17 -2.63 2.74 17.84
CA GLY A 17 -2.68 1.29 17.98
C GLY A 17 -4.10 0.76 18.10
N GLN A 18 -4.22 -0.57 18.17
CA GLN A 18 -5.52 -1.24 18.18
C GLN A 18 -5.52 -2.52 19.04
N SER A 19 -6.63 -2.76 19.73
CA SER A 19 -6.96 -3.99 20.44
C SER A 19 -8.43 -4.38 20.13
N SER A 20 -9.24 -4.71 21.14
CA SER A 20 -10.71 -4.59 21.02
C SER A 20 -11.18 -3.15 20.77
N ARG A 21 -10.30 -2.15 20.88
CA ARG A 21 -10.57 -0.72 20.64
C ARG A 21 -9.54 -0.07 19.73
N TYR A 22 -9.91 1.03 19.11
CA TYR A 22 -8.97 1.91 18.39
C TYR A 22 -8.48 3.02 19.31
N LEU A 23 -7.17 3.20 19.38
CA LEU A 23 -6.54 4.30 20.11
C LEU A 23 -6.02 5.31 19.10
N PHE A 24 -6.68 6.47 19.04
CA PHE A 24 -6.55 7.44 17.96
C PHE A 24 -6.08 8.78 18.50
N PHE A 25 -5.00 9.33 17.94
CA PHE A 25 -4.54 10.68 18.26
C PHE A 25 -5.04 11.65 17.20
N LEU A 26 -5.69 12.73 17.60
CA LEU A 26 -6.10 13.78 16.68
C LEU A 26 -6.10 15.14 17.37
N ARG A 27 -5.48 16.14 16.75
CA ARG A 27 -5.48 17.53 17.25
C ARG A 27 -5.07 17.67 18.72
N ASN A 28 -4.02 16.95 19.14
CA ASN A 28 -3.50 16.93 20.51
C ASN A 28 -4.35 16.23 21.57
N GLU A 29 -5.34 15.44 21.14
CA GLU A 29 -6.21 14.67 22.02
C GLU A 29 -6.15 13.18 21.67
N LEU A 30 -6.21 12.33 22.71
CA LEU A 30 -6.38 10.89 22.58
C LEU A 30 -7.87 10.53 22.60
N TYR A 31 -8.30 9.77 21.60
CA TYR A 31 -9.63 9.21 21.48
C TYR A 31 -9.54 7.69 21.55
N VAL A 32 -10.40 7.09 22.37
CA VAL A 32 -10.56 5.63 22.40
C VAL A 32 -11.94 5.27 21.86
N LEU A 33 -11.97 4.49 20.80
CA LEU A 33 -13.21 4.11 20.12
C LEU A 33 -13.40 2.59 20.21
N ASP A 34 -14.61 2.15 20.55
CA ASP A 34 -14.94 0.73 20.49
C ASP A 34 -14.86 0.22 19.05
N ARG A 35 -14.24 -0.94 18.82
CA ARG A 35 -14.07 -1.46 17.47
C ARG A 35 -15.38 -1.90 16.82
N ARG A 36 -16.38 -2.30 17.62
CA ARG A 36 -17.65 -2.85 17.14
C ARG A 36 -18.57 -1.76 16.60
N ASP A 37 -18.70 -0.64 17.31
CA ASP A 37 -19.65 0.43 16.97
C ASP A 37 -19.03 1.83 16.84
N ALA A 38 -17.70 1.95 17.00
CA ALA A 38 -16.97 3.22 17.03
C ALA A 38 -17.48 4.21 18.09
N ALA A 39 -18.23 3.75 19.10
CA ALA A 39 -18.63 4.61 20.20
C ALA A 39 -17.38 5.10 20.94
N PRO A 40 -17.37 6.36 21.41
CA PRO A 40 -16.35 6.83 22.33
C PRO A 40 -16.39 5.96 23.58
N ALA A 41 -15.34 5.17 23.80
CA ALA A 41 -15.19 4.35 25.00
C ALA A 41 -14.51 5.16 26.12
N LEU A 42 -13.70 6.15 25.76
CA LEU A 42 -13.03 7.06 26.68
C LEU A 42 -12.84 8.42 26.02
N ALA A 43 -13.32 9.47 26.69
CA ALA A 43 -13.03 10.86 26.32
C ALA A 43 -11.69 11.30 26.92
N PHE A 44 -11.00 12.22 26.26
CA PHE A 44 -9.71 12.74 26.71
C PHE A 44 -9.77 13.36 28.12
N ASP A 45 -10.79 14.18 28.39
CA ASP A 45 -11.01 14.80 29.71
C ASP A 45 -11.18 13.75 30.81
N GLU A 46 -11.84 12.62 30.52
CA GLU A 46 -12.00 11.52 31.47
C GLU A 46 -10.66 10.82 31.75
N LEU A 47 -9.80 10.68 30.75
CA LEU A 47 -8.46 10.14 30.93
C LEU A 47 -7.59 11.07 31.80
N GLU A 48 -7.65 12.39 31.59
CA GLU A 48 -6.96 13.37 32.45
C GLU A 48 -7.50 13.34 33.90
N ARG A 49 -8.80 13.09 34.11
CA ARG A 49 -9.31 12.89 35.49
C ARG A 49 -8.72 11.66 36.16
N ARG A 50 -8.55 10.56 35.41
CA ARG A 50 -8.02 9.29 35.96
C ARG A 50 -6.55 9.37 36.37
N THR A 51 -5.77 10.30 35.81
CA THR A 51 -4.40 10.58 36.25
C THR A 51 -4.32 11.54 37.44
N GLY A 52 -5.45 11.89 38.07
CA GLY A 52 -5.49 12.89 39.13
C GLY A 52 -5.27 14.31 38.62
N GLY A 53 -5.58 14.58 37.35
CA GLY A 53 -5.41 15.90 36.73
C GLY A 53 -4.01 16.16 36.18
N LEU A 54 -3.13 15.15 36.14
CA LEU A 54 -1.87 15.28 35.40
C LEU A 54 -2.22 15.47 33.91
N PRO A 55 -1.79 16.58 33.29
CA PRO A 55 -2.05 16.81 31.89
C PRO A 55 -1.38 15.70 31.08
N LEU A 56 -2.20 14.82 30.52
CA LEU A 56 -1.80 13.89 29.48
C LEU A 56 -1.82 14.58 28.12
N LYS A 57 -2.05 15.90 28.10
CA LYS A 57 -1.90 16.74 26.92
C LYS A 57 -0.51 16.54 26.39
N SER A 58 -0.51 16.16 25.13
CA SER A 58 0.67 15.85 24.37
C SER A 58 1.64 17.03 24.24
N ALA A 59 1.24 18.26 24.53
CA ALA A 59 2.10 19.43 24.39
C ALA A 59 3.24 19.44 25.43
N PRO A 60 4.50 19.70 25.06
CA PRO A 60 4.94 20.13 23.72
C PRO A 60 5.25 18.98 22.74
N TRP A 61 5.31 17.73 23.18
CA TRP A 61 5.74 16.56 22.38
C TRP A 61 4.74 16.09 21.30
N GLY A 62 3.49 16.55 21.30
CA GLY A 62 2.46 16.04 20.41
C GLY A 62 2.32 14.52 20.49
N LYS A 63 1.99 13.90 19.35
CA LYS A 63 1.89 12.44 19.22
C LYS A 63 3.12 11.67 19.74
N ASP A 64 4.29 12.31 19.82
CA ASP A 64 5.52 11.66 20.25
C ASP A 64 5.54 11.36 21.75
N ALA A 65 4.56 11.89 22.50
CA ALA A 65 4.27 11.45 23.87
C ALA A 65 3.58 10.08 23.95
N TYR A 66 3.18 9.45 22.84
CA TYR A 66 2.46 8.18 22.85
C TYR A 66 3.17 7.09 22.04
N ARG A 67 3.15 5.87 22.56
CA ARG A 67 3.66 4.65 21.90
C ARG A 67 2.72 3.49 22.19
N TYR A 68 2.25 2.81 21.14
CA TYR A 68 1.53 1.56 21.34
C TYR A 68 2.51 0.42 21.54
N ASP A 69 2.31 -0.36 22.59
CA ASP A 69 3.09 -1.56 22.92
C ASP A 69 2.22 -2.78 22.61
N GLU A 70 2.51 -3.44 21.48
CA GLU A 70 1.80 -4.65 21.04
C GLU A 70 1.94 -5.80 22.05
N GLY A 71 3.09 -5.92 22.70
CA GLY A 71 3.35 -6.99 23.67
C GLY A 71 2.50 -6.83 24.95
N ARG A 72 2.16 -5.59 25.30
CA ARG A 72 1.29 -5.28 26.45
C ARG A 72 -0.17 -5.08 26.06
N GLY A 73 -0.48 -4.92 24.76
CA GLY A 73 -1.83 -4.68 24.28
C GLY A 73 -2.38 -3.30 24.64
N GLY A 74 -1.53 -2.27 24.77
CA GLY A 74 -1.96 -0.96 25.25
C GLY A 74 -1.02 0.19 24.89
N LEU A 75 -1.34 1.39 25.38
CA LEU A 75 -0.66 2.63 25.05
C LEU A 75 0.21 3.13 26.20
N LEU A 76 1.49 3.30 25.93
CA LEU A 76 2.44 4.02 26.76
C LEU A 76 2.34 5.52 26.49
N MET A 77 2.29 6.31 27.55
CA MET A 77 2.14 7.77 27.50
C MET A 77 3.19 8.42 28.37
N LEU A 78 4.00 9.31 27.80
CA LEU A 78 4.97 10.12 28.52
C LEU A 78 4.26 11.37 29.06
N ALA A 79 4.17 11.49 30.38
CA ALA A 79 3.59 12.66 31.04
C ALA A 79 4.61 13.80 31.17
N LEU A 80 4.13 15.02 31.42
CA LEU A 80 4.98 16.22 31.57
C LEU A 80 6.01 16.14 32.70
N ASP A 81 5.75 15.30 33.70
CA ASP A 81 6.66 15.06 34.82
C ASP A 81 7.75 14.01 34.50
N GLY A 82 7.78 13.49 33.27
CA GLY A 82 8.72 12.47 32.80
C GLY A 82 8.34 11.04 33.17
N ARG A 83 7.22 10.82 33.87
CA ARG A 83 6.73 9.47 34.18
C ARG A 83 6.02 8.86 32.99
N VAL A 84 6.09 7.54 32.89
CA VAL A 84 5.38 6.77 31.87
C VAL A 84 4.11 6.17 32.46
N TRP A 85 3.01 6.37 31.77
CA TRP A 85 1.71 5.78 32.06
C TRP A 85 1.35 4.74 31.02
N PHE A 86 0.70 3.67 31.44
CA PHE A 86 0.17 2.63 30.56
C PHE A 86 -1.35 2.62 30.62
N LEU A 87 -1.98 2.79 29.46
CA LEU A 87 -3.40 2.60 29.24
C LEU A 87 -3.61 1.25 28.56
N ASP A 88 -4.19 0.30 29.28
CA ASP A 88 -4.57 -1.00 28.73
C ASP A 88 -5.67 -0.84 27.69
N GLY A 89 -5.50 -1.40 26.48
CA GLY A 89 -6.42 -1.17 25.36
C GLY A 89 -7.81 -1.81 25.55
N ASP A 90 -7.90 -2.87 26.36
CA ASP A 90 -9.10 -3.70 26.50
C ASP A 90 -9.86 -3.44 27.80
N SER A 91 -9.17 -3.21 28.91
CA SER A 91 -9.78 -2.84 30.19
C SER A 91 -9.90 -1.34 30.38
N LEU A 92 -9.13 -0.53 29.64
CA LEU A 92 -8.96 0.92 29.86
C LEU A 92 -8.47 1.25 31.27
N ALA A 93 -7.83 0.27 31.93
CA ALA A 93 -7.12 0.49 33.17
C ALA A 93 -5.90 1.37 32.89
N LEU A 94 -5.78 2.43 33.66
CA LEU A 94 -4.67 3.37 33.60
C LEU A 94 -3.79 3.17 34.81
N ARG A 95 -2.49 2.94 34.61
CA ARG A 95 -1.51 2.77 35.68
C ARG A 95 -0.20 3.44 35.35
N GLU A 96 0.55 3.82 36.37
CA GLU A 96 1.96 4.15 36.20
C GLU A 96 2.73 2.89 35.74
N ALA A 97 3.72 3.09 34.87
CA ALA A 97 4.55 2.02 34.30
C ALA A 97 6.04 2.30 34.58
N PRO A 98 6.48 2.28 35.86
CA PRO A 98 7.86 2.57 36.24
C PRO A 98 8.86 1.53 35.69
N GLU A 99 8.37 0.36 35.28
CA GLU A 99 9.18 -0.67 34.63
C GLU A 99 9.61 -0.30 33.19
N VAL A 100 9.02 0.74 32.61
CA VAL A 100 9.28 1.17 31.24
C VAL A 100 10.37 2.23 31.24
N ASP A 101 11.49 1.92 30.58
CA ASP A 101 12.54 2.91 30.33
C ASP A 101 12.03 3.95 29.32
N ALA A 102 11.68 5.14 29.82
CA ALA A 102 11.22 6.25 28.99
C ALA A 102 12.22 6.60 27.88
N ALA A 103 13.52 6.52 28.17
CA ALA A 103 14.54 6.86 27.18
C ALA A 103 14.52 5.87 26.01
N ARG A 104 14.33 4.58 26.28
CA ARG A 104 14.24 3.56 25.22
C ARG A 104 13.01 3.70 24.33
N TYR A 105 11.85 4.07 24.89
CA TYR A 105 10.58 4.10 24.14
C TYR A 105 10.30 5.44 23.46
N PHE A 106 10.78 6.54 24.03
CA PHE A 106 10.50 7.89 23.56
C PHE A 106 11.72 8.62 22.99
N HIS A 107 12.95 8.14 23.22
CA HIS A 107 14.15 8.61 22.52
C HIS A 107 14.61 7.58 21.47
N GLY A 108 14.12 7.74 20.25
CA GLY A 108 14.52 6.95 19.08
C GLY A 108 13.68 7.38 17.88
N ASP A 109 14.26 7.33 16.67
CA ASP A 109 13.47 7.55 15.45
C ASP A 109 12.29 6.57 15.48
N PRO A 110 11.05 7.06 15.36
CA PRO A 110 9.86 6.23 15.57
C PRO A 110 9.87 5.06 14.58
N PRO A 111 9.54 3.82 14.99
CA PRO A 111 9.08 2.86 14.00
C PRO A 111 7.89 3.54 13.29
N PRO A 112 7.86 3.60 11.95
CA PRO A 112 6.71 4.15 11.27
C PRO A 112 5.49 3.40 11.80
N PRO A 113 4.39 4.10 12.13
CA PRO A 113 3.18 3.40 12.55
C PRO A 113 2.90 2.31 11.54
N ALA A 114 2.63 1.09 12.00
CA ALA A 114 2.12 0.04 11.14
C ALA A 114 0.81 0.60 10.53
N ASN A 115 0.89 1.11 9.30
CA ASN A 115 -0.15 1.88 8.61
C ASN A 115 -0.35 3.32 9.09
N ALA A 116 0.74 4.08 9.23
CA ALA A 116 0.70 5.55 9.30
C ALA A 116 -0.20 6.07 8.17
N GLY A 117 -1.28 6.77 8.53
CA GLY A 117 -2.44 6.95 7.67
C GLY A 117 -2.10 7.33 6.22
N ILE A 118 -2.81 6.74 5.28
CA ILE A 118 -2.56 6.92 3.85
C ILE A 118 -2.60 8.40 3.46
N ASP A 119 -1.51 8.92 2.88
CA ASP A 119 -1.56 10.15 2.07
C ASP A 119 -2.58 9.91 0.96
N TRP A 120 -3.70 10.60 1.06
CA TRP A 120 -4.88 10.37 0.23
C TRP A 120 -4.64 10.95 -1.16
N GLN A 121 -4.53 10.07 -2.15
CA GLN A 121 -4.75 10.40 -3.55
C GLN A 121 -5.59 9.27 -4.14
N ALA A 122 -6.81 9.57 -4.54
CA ALA A 122 -7.67 8.60 -5.18
C ALA A 122 -7.19 8.42 -6.62
N PRO A 123 -6.59 7.26 -7.00
CA PRO A 123 -6.04 7.11 -8.34
C PRO A 123 -7.13 7.19 -9.40
N GLY A 124 -6.87 7.94 -10.47
CA GLY A 124 -7.69 7.93 -11.67
C GLY A 124 -7.49 6.68 -12.54
N LEU A 125 -6.52 5.82 -12.24
CA LEU A 125 -6.19 4.63 -13.04
C LEU A 125 -5.64 3.51 -12.16
N THR A 126 -6.07 2.28 -12.44
CA THR A 126 -5.51 1.07 -11.84
C THR A 126 -5.46 -0.09 -12.83
N ARG A 127 -4.48 -0.97 -12.66
CA ARG A 127 -4.33 -2.20 -13.44
C ARG A 127 -4.88 -3.39 -12.66
N LEU A 128 -5.71 -4.17 -13.33
CA LEU A 128 -6.30 -5.38 -12.81
C LEU A 128 -5.36 -6.58 -13.01
N PRO A 129 -5.52 -7.67 -12.23
CA PRO A 129 -4.69 -8.88 -12.36
C PRO A 129 -4.72 -9.52 -13.75
N ASP A 130 -5.81 -9.34 -14.50
CA ASP A 130 -5.97 -9.83 -15.88
C ASP A 130 -5.33 -8.93 -16.94
N GLY A 131 -4.65 -7.85 -16.52
CA GLY A 131 -3.98 -6.89 -17.40
C GLY A 131 -4.87 -5.75 -17.90
N ARG A 132 -6.20 -5.80 -17.67
CA ARG A 132 -7.11 -4.69 -18.02
C ARG A 132 -6.89 -3.50 -17.10
N LEU A 133 -7.31 -2.34 -17.57
CA LEU A 133 -7.25 -1.07 -16.85
C LEU A 133 -8.64 -0.60 -16.49
N LEU A 134 -8.79 -0.20 -15.23
CA LEU A 134 -9.95 0.53 -14.73
C LEU A 134 -9.55 2.00 -14.60
N ILE A 135 -10.29 2.88 -15.28
CA ILE A 135 -9.91 4.28 -15.49
C ILE A 135 -11.10 5.19 -15.15
N LEU A 136 -10.84 6.27 -14.40
CA LEU A 136 -11.74 7.40 -14.21
C LEU A 136 -11.26 8.56 -15.09
N ALA A 137 -11.90 8.70 -16.24
CA ALA A 137 -11.57 9.71 -17.23
C ALA A 137 -12.85 10.32 -17.82
N SER A 138 -12.79 11.56 -18.27
CA SER A 138 -13.83 12.13 -19.14
C SER A 138 -13.84 11.42 -20.49
N ASP A 139 -14.95 11.52 -21.23
CA ASP A 139 -15.05 10.91 -22.57
C ASP A 139 -13.95 11.39 -23.53
N HIS A 140 -13.54 12.66 -23.42
CA HIS A 140 -12.47 13.21 -24.24
C HIS A 140 -11.10 12.61 -23.89
N GLU A 141 -10.81 12.47 -22.59
CA GLU A 141 -9.58 11.85 -22.09
C GLU A 141 -9.54 10.35 -22.43
N ALA A 142 -10.64 9.63 -22.23
CA ALA A 142 -10.76 8.22 -22.59
C ALA A 142 -10.48 8.01 -24.09
N ARG A 143 -11.06 8.84 -24.96
CA ARG A 143 -10.79 8.79 -26.40
C ARG A 143 -9.35 9.15 -26.76
N ALA A 144 -8.72 10.07 -26.05
CA ALA A 144 -7.31 10.40 -26.25
C ALA A 144 -6.40 9.24 -25.84
N LEU A 145 -6.70 8.57 -24.71
CA LEU A 145 -6.01 7.35 -24.29
C LEU A 145 -6.17 6.23 -25.31
N GLU A 146 -7.39 6.01 -25.83
CA GLU A 146 -7.62 5.02 -26.90
C GLU A 146 -6.74 5.32 -28.12
N ARG A 147 -6.60 6.58 -28.52
CA ARG A 147 -5.75 6.95 -29.67
C ARG A 147 -4.24 6.96 -29.35
N GLY A 148 -3.84 6.72 -28.10
CA GLY A 148 -2.44 6.83 -27.68
C GLY A 148 -1.92 8.27 -27.69
N GLU A 149 -2.81 9.26 -27.65
CA GLU A 149 -2.48 10.67 -27.68
C GLU A 149 -2.08 11.18 -26.28
N ALA A 150 -1.37 12.31 -26.25
CA ALA A 150 -1.15 13.03 -25.00
C ALA A 150 -2.49 13.53 -24.45
N LEU A 151 -2.72 13.33 -23.14
CA LEU A 151 -3.87 13.90 -22.48
C LEU A 151 -3.78 15.42 -22.48
N PRO A 152 -4.90 16.14 -22.71
CA PRO A 152 -4.91 17.59 -22.69
C PRO A 152 -4.44 18.11 -21.33
N ALA A 153 -3.80 19.29 -21.30
CA ALA A 153 -3.36 19.92 -20.07
C ALA A 153 -4.52 19.94 -19.06
N ALA A 154 -4.24 19.43 -17.86
CA ALA A 154 -5.22 19.19 -16.83
C ALA A 154 -6.02 20.45 -16.49
N ASN A 155 -7.23 20.59 -17.04
CA ASN A 155 -8.18 21.55 -16.48
C ASN A 155 -8.80 20.89 -15.24
N GLN A 156 -8.08 20.97 -14.12
CA GLN A 156 -8.41 20.31 -12.84
C GLN A 156 -9.83 20.64 -12.33
N ARG A 157 -10.43 21.74 -12.80
CA ARG A 157 -11.63 22.33 -12.20
C ARG A 157 -12.97 21.77 -12.70
N ALA A 158 -13.03 20.95 -13.75
CA ALA A 158 -14.33 20.62 -14.36
C ALA A 158 -14.46 19.21 -14.94
N ARG A 159 -13.92 18.17 -14.28
CA ARG A 159 -13.94 16.81 -14.84
C ARG A 159 -15.20 16.05 -14.41
N ARG A 160 -16.18 15.95 -15.32
CA ARG A 160 -17.13 14.83 -15.36
C ARG A 160 -16.39 13.62 -15.90
N GLN A 161 -16.22 12.60 -15.07
CA GLN A 161 -15.49 11.38 -15.40
C GLN A 161 -16.44 10.19 -15.39
N ARG A 162 -16.14 9.19 -16.21
CA ARG A 162 -16.82 7.90 -16.19
C ARG A 162 -15.83 6.83 -15.79
N LEU A 163 -16.33 5.85 -15.05
CA LEU A 163 -15.58 4.65 -14.76
C LEU A 163 -15.60 3.76 -16.00
N SER A 164 -14.43 3.55 -16.60
CA SER A 164 -14.26 2.76 -17.81
C SER A 164 -13.33 1.58 -17.56
N LEU A 165 -13.59 0.46 -18.23
CA LEU A 165 -12.78 -0.75 -18.18
C LEU A 165 -12.32 -1.10 -19.58
N GLY A 166 -11.06 -1.53 -19.71
CA GLY A 166 -10.54 -1.87 -21.03
C GLY A 166 -9.07 -2.21 -21.08
N THR A 167 -8.49 -2.15 -22.28
CA THR A 167 -7.09 -2.45 -22.56
C THR A 167 -6.42 -1.23 -23.18
N LEU A 168 -5.20 -0.94 -22.73
CA LEU A 168 -4.28 -0.02 -23.40
C LEU A 168 -3.00 -0.79 -23.74
N ASP A 169 -2.69 -0.92 -25.02
CA ASP A 169 -1.41 -1.39 -25.53
C ASP A 169 -0.65 -0.21 -26.14
N TRP A 170 0.54 0.04 -25.60
CA TRP A 170 1.43 1.08 -26.09
C TRP A 170 2.07 0.77 -27.44
N ARG A 171 2.18 -0.51 -27.79
CA ARG A 171 2.72 -0.99 -29.07
C ARG A 171 1.71 -0.85 -30.19
N SER A 172 0.45 -1.08 -29.83
CA SER A 172 -0.68 -1.07 -30.75
C SER A 172 -1.80 -0.18 -30.23
N PRO A 173 -1.67 1.16 -30.28
CA PRO A 173 -2.75 2.05 -29.86
C PRO A 173 -4.07 1.78 -30.61
N ALA A 174 -4.01 1.26 -31.84
CA ALA A 174 -5.18 0.84 -32.60
C ALA A 174 -5.98 -0.31 -31.95
N GLU A 175 -5.36 -1.08 -31.05
CA GLU A 175 -5.97 -2.17 -30.29
C GLU A 175 -6.53 -1.69 -28.94
N ASN A 176 -6.31 -0.43 -28.57
CA ASN A 176 -6.85 0.13 -27.35
C ASN A 176 -8.39 0.13 -27.41
N ARG A 177 -9.00 -0.27 -26.30
CA ARG A 177 -10.45 -0.29 -26.13
C ARG A 177 -10.77 0.11 -24.73
N LEU A 178 -11.51 1.20 -24.54
CA LEU A 178 -12.07 1.59 -23.26
C LEU A 178 -13.59 1.62 -23.36
N ARG A 179 -14.26 0.85 -22.51
CA ARG A 179 -15.72 0.83 -22.43
C ARG A 179 -16.17 1.41 -21.09
N PRO A 180 -17.07 2.39 -21.06
CA PRO A 180 -17.74 2.80 -19.84
C PRO A 180 -18.40 1.59 -19.18
N LEU A 181 -18.15 1.38 -17.88
CA LEU A 181 -18.85 0.36 -17.11
C LEU A 181 -20.30 0.77 -16.87
N LEU A 182 -20.55 2.07 -16.74
CA LEU A 182 -21.88 2.65 -16.51
C LEU A 182 -21.99 4.04 -17.14
N ASP A 183 -23.22 4.47 -17.40
CA ASP A 183 -23.51 5.78 -18.00
C ASP A 183 -23.32 6.95 -17.02
N ALA A 184 -23.33 6.66 -15.72
CA ALA A 184 -23.18 7.65 -14.66
C ALA A 184 -21.83 8.37 -14.74
N ALA A 185 -21.87 9.68 -14.54
CA ALA A 185 -20.68 10.52 -14.49
C ALA A 185 -20.43 10.99 -13.06
N PHE A 186 -19.16 10.99 -12.67
CA PHE A 186 -18.67 11.41 -11.37
C PHE A 186 -17.86 12.70 -11.49
N LEU A 187 -17.94 13.57 -10.48
CA LEU A 187 -17.21 14.85 -10.47
C LEU A 187 -15.92 14.71 -9.66
N GLN A 188 -14.78 15.05 -10.26
CA GLN A 188 -13.47 14.99 -9.57
C GLN A 188 -13.28 13.67 -8.81
N ALA A 189 -13.45 12.57 -9.53
CA ALA A 189 -13.51 11.23 -8.97
C ALA A 189 -12.16 10.53 -9.00
N GLY A 190 -11.99 9.63 -8.04
CA GLY A 190 -10.91 8.64 -8.01
C GLY A 190 -11.37 7.35 -7.34
N LEU A 191 -10.62 6.27 -7.55
CA LEU A 191 -10.88 5.01 -6.87
C LEU A 191 -10.41 5.10 -5.42
N LEU A 192 -11.15 4.51 -4.48
CA LEU A 192 -10.70 4.42 -3.10
C LEU A 192 -9.50 3.45 -3.02
N PRO A 193 -8.31 3.88 -2.55
CA PRO A 193 -7.19 2.96 -2.36
C PRO A 193 -7.44 2.05 -1.15
N ASP A 194 -6.99 0.78 -1.21
CA ASP A 194 -6.98 -0.12 -0.05
C ASP A 194 -5.92 0.35 0.96
N PRO A 195 -6.28 0.64 2.21
CA PRO A 195 -5.34 1.10 3.24
C PRO A 195 -4.30 0.09 3.66
N ALA A 196 -4.63 -1.19 3.52
CA ALA A 196 -3.73 -2.29 3.85
C ALA A 196 -2.92 -2.73 2.63
N ALA A 197 -3.19 -2.19 1.43
CA ALA A 197 -2.32 -2.45 0.31
C ALA A 197 -0.99 -1.74 0.57
N ALA A 198 0.05 -2.53 0.82
CA ALA A 198 1.40 -2.02 0.70
C ALA A 198 1.52 -1.29 -0.63
N GLU A 199 2.29 -0.20 -0.64
CA GLU A 199 2.82 0.36 -1.87
C GLU A 199 3.85 -0.60 -2.44
N GLU A 200 3.41 -1.80 -2.77
CA GLU A 200 4.14 -2.55 -3.75
C GLU A 200 3.92 -1.78 -5.05
N PRO A 201 4.96 -1.22 -5.70
CA PRO A 201 4.89 -1.16 -7.14
C PRO A 201 4.45 -2.57 -7.52
N GLN A 202 3.20 -2.73 -7.99
CA GLN A 202 2.73 -4.04 -8.43
C GLN A 202 3.85 -4.48 -9.36
N ARG A 203 4.65 -5.46 -8.93
CA ARG A 203 5.70 -6.00 -9.78
C ARG A 203 4.90 -6.54 -10.94
N LEU A 204 4.94 -5.83 -12.06
CA LEU A 204 3.96 -6.05 -13.12
C LEU A 204 4.01 -7.49 -13.61
N LEU A 205 5.14 -8.19 -13.39
CA LEU A 205 5.27 -9.63 -13.41
C LEU A 205 6.30 -10.13 -12.38
N GLU A 206 6.15 -11.40 -12.00
CA GLU A 206 7.10 -12.15 -11.19
C GLU A 206 8.50 -12.15 -11.86
N ARG A 207 9.55 -12.08 -11.03
CA ARG A 207 10.89 -12.46 -11.48
C ARG A 207 10.78 -13.86 -12.06
N PRO A 208 11.45 -14.22 -13.16
CA PRO A 208 11.53 -15.61 -13.57
C PRO A 208 12.14 -16.40 -12.41
N SER A 209 11.30 -17.02 -11.59
CA SER A 209 11.69 -17.96 -10.56
C SER A 209 12.32 -19.11 -11.31
N GLU A 210 13.64 -19.27 -11.17
CA GLU A 210 14.33 -20.54 -11.37
C GLU A 210 13.75 -21.38 -12.53
N ARG A 211 13.55 -20.78 -13.71
CA ARG A 211 13.48 -21.58 -14.93
C ARG A 211 14.89 -22.11 -15.06
N GLN A 212 15.02 -23.31 -14.50
CA GLN A 212 16.19 -24.12 -14.35
C GLN A 212 17.23 -23.71 -15.36
N ARG A 213 18.37 -23.27 -14.84
CA ARG A 213 19.65 -23.36 -15.52
C ARG A 213 19.78 -24.80 -16.02
N GLN A 214 19.20 -25.09 -17.19
CA GLN A 214 19.38 -26.34 -17.91
C GLN A 214 20.76 -26.23 -18.55
N HIS A 215 21.78 -26.16 -17.70
CA HIS A 215 23.13 -26.31 -18.18
C HIS A 215 23.20 -27.71 -18.78
N PRO A 216 23.71 -27.86 -20.01
CA PRO A 216 23.94 -29.18 -20.56
C PRO A 216 24.73 -30.02 -19.55
N SER A 217 24.45 -31.31 -19.43
CA SER A 217 25.20 -32.17 -18.52
C SER A 217 26.61 -32.38 -19.07
N LEU A 218 27.64 -32.04 -18.28
CA LEU A 218 29.01 -32.46 -18.57
C LEU A 218 29.24 -33.86 -17.95
N PRO A 219 29.78 -34.83 -18.69
CA PRO A 219 30.24 -36.08 -18.08
C PRO A 219 31.35 -35.81 -17.05
N PRO A 220 31.45 -36.62 -15.98
CA PRO A 220 32.48 -36.44 -14.95
C PRO A 220 33.89 -36.48 -15.56
N GLU A 221 34.84 -35.76 -14.96
CA GLU A 221 36.25 -35.86 -15.37
C GLU A 221 36.70 -37.32 -15.24
N PRO A 222 37.30 -37.90 -16.30
CA PRO A 222 37.85 -39.25 -16.23
C PRO A 222 38.88 -39.32 -15.11
N GLN A 223 38.73 -40.27 -14.20
CA GLN A 223 39.70 -40.49 -13.13
C GLN A 223 40.87 -41.31 -13.67
N PRO A 224 42.11 -41.06 -13.22
CA PRO A 224 43.20 -41.99 -13.48
C PRO A 224 42.84 -43.36 -12.85
N PRO A 225 43.18 -44.49 -13.51
CA PRO A 225 43.09 -45.80 -12.88
C PRO A 225 43.80 -45.82 -11.53
N GLU A 226 43.20 -46.41 -10.50
CA GLU A 226 43.79 -46.51 -9.15
C GLU A 226 45.18 -47.17 -9.19
N GLU A 227 45.40 -48.08 -10.15
CA GLU A 227 46.69 -48.76 -10.34
C GLU A 227 47.83 -47.85 -10.82
N PHE A 228 47.58 -46.58 -11.14
CA PHE A 228 48.65 -45.63 -11.47
C PHE A 228 49.34 -45.03 -10.24
N ASP A 229 48.63 -44.91 -9.11
CA ASP A 229 49.23 -44.48 -7.85
C ASP A 229 50.05 -45.62 -7.22
N GLU A 230 49.68 -46.85 -7.54
CA GLU A 230 50.42 -48.04 -7.15
C GLU A 230 51.44 -48.46 -8.23
N ARG A 231 52.52 -49.12 -7.82
CA ARG A 231 53.70 -49.40 -8.66
C ARG A 231 53.34 -50.11 -9.98
N VAL A 232 54.13 -49.86 -11.03
CA VAL A 232 54.06 -50.49 -12.37
C VAL A 232 53.89 -52.03 -12.32
N GLU A 233 54.32 -52.65 -11.23
CA GLU A 233 54.21 -54.08 -10.90
C GLU A 233 52.79 -54.66 -10.95
N ARG A 234 51.71 -53.85 -10.79
CA ARG A 234 50.32 -54.34 -10.95
C ARG A 234 49.90 -54.56 -12.41
N PHE A 235 50.66 -54.04 -13.38
CA PHE A 235 50.37 -54.26 -14.78
C PHE A 235 51.02 -55.56 -15.27
N PRO A 236 50.36 -56.34 -16.16
CA PRO A 236 50.92 -57.57 -16.71
C PRO A 236 52.27 -57.41 -17.43
N SER A 237 52.57 -56.18 -17.88
CA SER A 237 53.86 -55.79 -18.47
C SER A 237 54.00 -54.27 -18.53
N THR A 238 55.22 -53.76 -18.70
CA THR A 238 55.48 -52.34 -18.99
C THR A 238 54.72 -51.85 -20.21
N ARG A 239 54.54 -52.70 -21.24
CA ARG A 239 53.76 -52.36 -22.44
C ARG A 239 52.29 -52.15 -22.12
N ALA A 240 51.71 -52.97 -21.23
CA ALA A 240 50.33 -52.81 -20.78
C ALA A 240 50.14 -51.52 -19.98
N PHE A 241 51.08 -51.18 -19.09
CA PHE A 241 51.08 -49.90 -18.36
C PHE A 241 51.11 -48.69 -19.30
N LEU A 242 52.03 -48.67 -20.27
CA LEU A 242 52.13 -47.58 -21.24
C LEU A 242 50.87 -47.44 -22.09
N ALA A 243 50.29 -48.56 -22.55
CA ALA A 243 49.04 -48.55 -23.31
C ALA A 243 47.87 -48.00 -22.49
N ALA A 244 47.74 -48.38 -21.21
CA ALA A 244 46.72 -47.84 -20.30
C ALA A 244 46.91 -46.33 -20.07
N ARG A 245 48.15 -45.89 -19.86
CA ARG A 245 48.49 -44.47 -19.67
C ARG A 245 48.16 -43.63 -20.89
N ASP A 246 48.45 -44.14 -22.09
CA ASP A 246 48.14 -43.47 -23.33
C ASP A 246 46.63 -43.42 -23.60
N ALA A 247 45.89 -44.49 -23.26
CA ALA A 247 44.43 -44.51 -23.33
C ALA A 247 43.81 -43.44 -22.41
N TYR A 248 44.23 -43.38 -21.14
CA TYR A 248 43.78 -42.34 -20.21
C TYR A 248 44.12 -40.92 -20.70
N ARG A 249 45.33 -40.69 -21.23
CA ARG A 249 45.71 -39.38 -21.81
C ARG A 249 44.82 -39.00 -22.99
N GLN A 250 44.46 -39.94 -23.85
CA GLN A 250 43.56 -39.69 -24.98
C GLN A 250 42.14 -39.38 -24.50
N GLU A 251 41.63 -40.13 -23.52
CA GLU A 251 40.33 -39.89 -22.90
C GLU A 251 40.28 -38.51 -22.23
N ARG A 252 41.30 -38.18 -21.44
CA ARG A 252 41.42 -36.86 -20.79
C ARG A 252 41.49 -35.72 -21.80
N ARG A 253 42.20 -35.88 -22.92
CA ARG A 253 42.21 -34.87 -24.00
C ARG A 253 40.83 -34.70 -24.64
N ARG A 254 40.11 -35.80 -24.88
CA ARG A 254 38.72 -35.74 -25.39
C ARG A 254 37.79 -35.05 -24.40
N TRP A 255 37.94 -35.34 -23.10
CA TRP A 255 37.16 -34.69 -22.05
C TRP A 255 37.46 -33.19 -21.97
N ILE A 256 38.73 -32.77 -22.02
CA ILE A 256 39.10 -31.34 -22.03
C ILE A 256 38.46 -30.62 -23.23
N ALA A 257 38.55 -31.21 -24.43
CA ALA A 257 37.92 -30.62 -25.62
C ALA A 257 36.37 -30.55 -25.49
N ALA A 258 35.74 -31.59 -24.93
CA ALA A 258 34.31 -31.61 -24.65
C ALA A 258 33.91 -30.58 -23.58
N HIS A 259 34.74 -30.41 -22.54
CA HIS A 259 34.56 -29.41 -21.50
C HIS A 259 34.69 -27.98 -22.04
N ASP A 260 35.65 -27.72 -22.93
CA ASP A 260 35.80 -26.41 -23.57
C ASP A 260 34.60 -26.07 -24.46
N ALA A 261 34.16 -27.01 -25.30
CA ALA A 261 32.94 -26.85 -26.08
C ALA A 261 31.68 -26.70 -25.20
N TRP A 262 31.64 -27.39 -24.06
CA TRP A 262 30.56 -27.23 -23.08
C TRP A 262 30.58 -25.83 -22.45
N ARG A 263 31.74 -25.29 -22.09
CA ARG A 263 31.89 -23.93 -21.55
C ARG A 263 31.40 -22.88 -22.54
N GLU A 264 31.77 -23.00 -23.80
CA GLU A 264 31.30 -22.10 -24.87
C GLU A 264 29.76 -22.15 -24.99
N ARG A 265 29.17 -23.35 -25.01
CA ARG A 265 27.71 -23.50 -25.07
C ARG A 265 26.99 -22.91 -23.86
N VAL A 266 27.54 -23.11 -22.65
CA VAL A 266 26.98 -22.51 -21.44
C VAL A 266 27.05 -20.97 -21.53
N ALA A 267 28.18 -20.41 -21.96
CA ALA A 267 28.34 -18.98 -22.14
C ALA A 267 27.34 -18.41 -23.17
N ASP A 268 27.10 -19.10 -24.29
CA ASP A 268 26.11 -18.69 -25.29
C ASP A 268 24.67 -18.72 -24.74
N LEU A 269 24.33 -19.77 -23.98
CA LEU A 269 23.02 -19.89 -23.32
C LEU A 269 22.80 -18.80 -22.27
N GLU A 270 23.83 -18.51 -21.47
CA GLU A 270 23.80 -17.42 -20.49
C GLU A 270 23.66 -16.06 -21.17
N ALA A 271 24.43 -15.81 -22.25
CA ALA A 271 24.35 -14.57 -23.02
C ALA A 271 22.97 -14.38 -23.67
N ALA A 272 22.37 -15.44 -24.20
CA ALA A 272 21.01 -15.41 -24.77
C ALA A 272 19.95 -15.14 -23.70
N ALA A 273 20.05 -15.80 -22.55
CA ALA A 273 19.16 -15.58 -21.41
C ALA A 273 19.27 -14.13 -20.88
N ASP A 274 20.48 -13.60 -20.78
CA ASP A 274 20.73 -12.22 -20.37
C ASP A 274 20.22 -11.19 -21.40
N ALA A 275 20.33 -11.49 -22.69
CA ALA A 275 19.78 -10.64 -23.75
C ALA A 275 18.25 -10.62 -23.70
N GLU A 276 17.61 -11.78 -23.53
CA GLU A 276 16.16 -11.88 -23.35
C GLU A 276 15.70 -11.15 -22.08
N TYR A 277 16.41 -11.32 -20.97
CA TYR A 277 16.13 -10.63 -19.72
C TYR A 277 16.21 -9.10 -19.88
N ARG A 278 17.28 -8.59 -20.49
CA ARG A 278 17.44 -7.16 -20.79
C ARG A 278 16.32 -6.63 -21.66
N ARG A 279 15.98 -7.34 -22.74
CA ARG A 279 14.87 -6.96 -23.62
C ARG A 279 13.55 -6.86 -22.85
N ARG A 280 13.21 -7.88 -22.05
CA ARG A 280 11.98 -7.88 -21.23
C ARG A 280 11.97 -6.74 -20.20
N ARG A 281 13.12 -6.47 -19.56
CA ARG A 281 13.28 -5.37 -18.61
C ARG A 281 13.11 -3.99 -19.27
N ASP A 282 13.68 -3.80 -20.46
CA ASP A 282 13.53 -2.55 -21.22
C ASP A 282 12.10 -2.34 -21.69
N GLU A 283 11.45 -3.41 -22.19
CA GLU A 283 10.03 -3.41 -22.54
C GLU A 283 9.16 -3.03 -21.33
N GLN A 284 9.43 -3.61 -20.15
CA GLN A 284 8.75 -3.27 -18.89
C GLN A 284 8.96 -1.80 -18.49
N THR A 285 10.21 -1.32 -18.57
CA THR A 285 10.53 0.07 -18.19
C THR A 285 9.78 1.07 -19.06
N ARG A 286 9.63 0.77 -20.36
CA ARG A 286 8.85 1.59 -21.29
C ARG A 286 7.35 1.57 -20.97
N GLU A 287 6.81 0.39 -20.71
CA GLU A 287 5.40 0.22 -20.32
C GLU A 287 5.09 0.97 -19.01
N GLU A 288 5.92 0.80 -17.97
CA GLU A 288 5.78 1.51 -16.69
C GLU A 288 5.87 3.02 -16.85
N ALA A 289 6.83 3.52 -17.64
CA ALA A 289 6.99 4.94 -17.90
C ALA A 289 5.74 5.53 -18.58
N LEU A 290 5.11 4.79 -19.49
CA LEU A 290 3.87 5.21 -20.12
C LEU A 290 2.70 5.22 -19.14
N TYR A 291 2.49 4.15 -18.37
CA TYR A 291 1.42 4.14 -17.39
C TYR A 291 1.58 5.24 -16.36
N ARG A 292 2.81 5.54 -15.93
CA ARG A 292 3.07 6.67 -15.02
C ARG A 292 2.68 8.00 -15.66
N ARG A 293 2.92 8.19 -16.96
CA ARG A 293 2.46 9.37 -17.70
C ARG A 293 0.94 9.45 -17.79
N TYR A 294 0.25 8.34 -18.00
CA TYR A 294 -1.22 8.31 -18.00
C TYR A 294 -1.79 8.60 -16.61
N ALA A 295 -1.26 7.95 -15.57
CA ALA A 295 -1.63 8.21 -14.18
C ALA A 295 -1.40 9.67 -13.79
N SER A 296 -0.25 10.24 -14.15
CA SER A 296 0.09 11.61 -13.76
C SER A 296 -0.76 12.67 -14.44
N ALA A 297 -1.34 12.37 -15.59
CA ALA A 297 -2.24 13.26 -16.32
C ALA A 297 -3.71 13.17 -15.86
N LEU A 298 -4.08 12.07 -15.20
CA LEU A 298 -5.41 11.88 -14.59
C LEU A 298 -5.46 12.53 -13.18
N PRO A 299 -6.66 12.76 -12.61
CA PRO A 299 -6.76 13.33 -11.27
C PRO A 299 -6.05 12.47 -10.22
N GLY A 300 -5.40 13.13 -9.25
CA GLY A 300 -4.52 12.45 -8.28
C GLY A 300 -3.16 12.07 -8.86
N GLY A 301 -2.65 12.85 -9.82
CA GLY A 301 -1.48 12.54 -10.66
C GLY A 301 -0.11 12.35 -10.00
N ASP A 302 -0.03 12.24 -8.68
CA ASP A 302 1.11 11.63 -7.99
C ASP A 302 0.74 10.21 -7.53
N SER A 303 -0.19 9.57 -8.24
CA SER A 303 -0.58 8.19 -8.00
C SER A 303 0.63 7.31 -8.27
N ARG A 304 1.26 6.88 -7.18
CA ARG A 304 1.87 5.56 -7.11
C ARG A 304 0.79 4.59 -7.61
N LEU A 305 0.82 4.27 -8.92
CA LEU A 305 -0.01 3.29 -9.63
C LEU A 305 -0.21 1.98 -8.83
N ALA A 306 0.76 1.73 -7.95
CA ALA A 306 0.85 0.72 -6.91
C ALA A 306 -0.39 0.50 -6.06
N ARG A 307 -1.17 1.53 -5.70
CA ARG A 307 -2.19 1.34 -4.67
C ARG A 307 -3.40 0.62 -5.25
N ARG A 308 -3.58 -0.63 -4.83
CA ARG A 308 -4.73 -1.46 -5.22
C ARG A 308 -6.02 -0.73 -4.84
N PRO A 309 -7.02 -0.67 -5.73
CA PRO A 309 -8.34 -0.18 -5.35
C PRO A 309 -8.92 -1.10 -4.27
N TRP A 310 -9.57 -0.52 -3.27
CA TRP A 310 -10.30 -1.29 -2.28
C TRP A 310 -11.57 -1.84 -2.93
N ARG A 311 -11.69 -3.17 -2.89
CA ARG A 311 -12.90 -3.88 -3.29
C ARG A 311 -13.62 -4.46 -2.08
N VAL A 312 -14.95 -4.32 -2.06
CA VAL A 312 -15.83 -4.95 -1.06
C VAL A 312 -16.87 -5.77 -1.80
N ASP A 313 -16.92 -7.07 -1.51
CA ASP A 313 -17.79 -8.04 -2.19
C ASP A 313 -17.68 -7.99 -3.73
N GLY A 314 -16.47 -7.67 -4.23
CA GLY A 314 -16.20 -7.53 -5.66
C GLY A 314 -16.53 -6.16 -6.27
N ASN A 315 -17.13 -5.24 -5.51
CA ASN A 315 -17.51 -3.92 -5.97
C ASN A 315 -16.35 -2.92 -5.88
N TRP A 316 -16.33 -1.95 -6.79
CA TRP A 316 -15.41 -0.83 -6.82
C TRP A 316 -15.94 0.33 -5.98
N LEU A 317 -15.09 0.90 -5.15
CA LEU A 317 -15.42 2.09 -4.37
C LEU A 317 -14.90 3.34 -5.09
N VAL A 318 -15.81 4.21 -5.49
CA VAL A 318 -15.53 5.46 -6.20
C VAL A 318 -15.78 6.63 -5.26
N LEU A 319 -14.74 7.40 -4.96
CA LEU A 319 -14.87 8.64 -4.21
C LEU A 319 -14.94 9.81 -5.18
N HIS A 320 -15.92 10.68 -5.02
CA HIS A 320 -16.14 11.82 -5.90
C HIS A 320 -16.72 13.00 -5.13
N ARG A 321 -16.90 14.14 -5.80
CA ARG A 321 -17.55 15.30 -5.21
C ARG A 321 -19.01 15.39 -5.60
N ARG A 322 -19.81 15.96 -4.71
CA ARG A 322 -21.21 16.34 -4.96
C ARG A 322 -21.33 17.45 -6.01
N SER A 323 -20.42 18.42 -5.97
CA SER A 323 -20.40 19.56 -6.88
C SER A 323 -18.98 20.00 -7.23
N LEU A 324 -18.86 20.91 -8.20
CA LEU A 324 -17.60 21.55 -8.57
C LEU A 324 -17.23 22.74 -7.68
N ALA A 325 -18.01 23.03 -6.63
CA ALA A 325 -17.68 24.08 -5.68
C ALA A 325 -16.35 23.77 -4.97
N GLU A 326 -15.61 24.82 -4.60
CA GLU A 326 -14.32 24.68 -3.90
C GLU A 326 -14.48 23.89 -2.60
N ARG A 327 -15.55 24.18 -1.87
CA ARG A 327 -16.06 23.42 -0.72
C ARG A 327 -17.28 22.61 -1.18
N SER A 328 -17.06 21.32 -1.34
CA SER A 328 -18.12 20.38 -1.67
C SER A 328 -17.91 19.14 -0.83
N GLU A 329 -19.01 18.59 -0.33
CA GLU A 329 -19.03 17.29 0.31
C GLU A 329 -18.50 16.21 -0.64
N LEU A 330 -17.83 15.24 -0.04
CA LEU A 330 -17.45 14.01 -0.70
C LEU A 330 -18.65 13.07 -0.77
N LEU A 331 -18.69 12.31 -1.85
CA LEU A 331 -19.62 11.22 -2.08
C LEU A 331 -18.80 9.95 -2.27
N LEU A 332 -19.19 8.88 -1.59
CA LEU A 332 -18.65 7.54 -1.79
C LEU A 332 -19.70 6.70 -2.51
N SER A 333 -19.34 6.12 -3.64
CA SER A 333 -20.22 5.28 -4.43
C SER A 333 -19.68 3.87 -4.55
N SER A 334 -20.57 2.88 -4.48
CA SER A 334 -20.24 1.48 -4.78
C SER A 334 -20.72 1.11 -6.16
N VAL A 335 -19.80 0.65 -7.00
CA VAL A 335 -20.07 0.25 -8.39
C VAL A 335 -19.73 -1.23 -8.54
N SER A 336 -20.70 -2.03 -8.94
CA SER A 336 -20.48 -3.46 -9.14
C SER A 336 -19.55 -3.76 -10.32
N GLY A 337 -19.02 -4.98 -10.35
CA GLY A 337 -18.11 -5.43 -11.41
C GLY A 337 -18.73 -5.44 -12.81
N ASP A 338 -20.05 -5.53 -12.91
CA ASP A 338 -20.85 -5.47 -14.14
C ASP A 338 -21.33 -4.06 -14.51
N GLY A 339 -21.06 -3.04 -13.66
CA GLY A 339 -21.36 -1.64 -13.96
C GLY A 339 -22.70 -1.13 -13.45
N SER A 340 -23.25 -1.70 -12.38
CA SER A 340 -24.40 -1.12 -11.69
C SER A 340 -23.94 -0.21 -10.55
N LEU A 341 -24.55 0.96 -10.40
CA LEU A 341 -24.42 1.78 -9.19
C LEU A 341 -25.29 1.15 -8.10
N LEU A 342 -24.67 0.71 -7.00
CA LEU A 342 -25.38 0.02 -5.92
C LEU A 342 -25.89 0.99 -4.85
N TRP A 343 -25.07 1.97 -4.50
CA TRP A 343 -25.42 3.04 -3.57
C TRP A 343 -24.41 4.19 -3.71
N THR A 344 -24.88 5.39 -3.35
CA THR A 344 -24.06 6.58 -3.10
C THR A 344 -24.32 7.09 -1.68
N LEU A 345 -23.26 7.22 -0.91
CA LEU A 345 -23.25 7.76 0.45
C LEU A 345 -22.63 9.16 0.45
N GLU A 346 -23.37 10.13 0.98
CA GLU A 346 -22.86 11.48 1.26
C GLU A 346 -22.00 11.47 2.52
N LEU A 347 -20.74 11.90 2.38
CA LEU A 347 -19.81 12.02 3.49
C LEU A 347 -19.77 13.50 3.93
N PRO A 348 -20.02 13.82 5.21
CA PRO A 348 -19.94 15.19 5.73
C PRO A 348 -18.50 15.67 5.92
N ILE A 349 -17.65 15.40 4.93
CA ILE A 349 -16.24 15.79 4.87
C ILE A 349 -16.03 16.49 3.54
N GLU A 350 -15.54 17.73 3.61
CA GLU A 350 -15.10 18.53 2.46
C GLU A 350 -13.62 18.29 2.15
N ARG A 351 -12.82 18.06 3.20
CA ARG A 351 -11.37 17.83 3.12
C ARG A 351 -11.01 16.56 3.88
N PRO A 352 -10.83 15.42 3.18
CA PRO A 352 -10.34 14.20 3.82
C PRO A 352 -8.89 14.45 4.25
N GLU A 353 -8.54 14.03 5.46
CA GLU A 353 -7.18 14.15 6.00
C GLU A 353 -6.50 12.78 6.04
N ARG A 354 -7.18 11.75 6.55
CA ARG A 354 -6.62 10.39 6.65
C ARG A 354 -7.70 9.33 6.51
N LEU A 355 -7.29 8.18 6.02
CA LEU A 355 -8.15 7.05 5.75
C LEU A 355 -7.54 5.79 6.40
N PHE A 356 -8.36 5.06 7.16
CA PHE A 356 -7.97 3.86 7.90
C PHE A 356 -8.92 2.70 7.59
N ARG A 357 -8.36 1.51 7.42
CA ARG A 357 -9.14 0.28 7.31
C ARG A 357 -9.40 -0.28 8.71
N LEU A 358 -10.66 -0.41 9.08
CA LEU A 358 -11.05 -1.03 10.37
C LEU A 358 -11.09 -2.56 10.25
N ASP A 359 -11.68 -3.05 9.17
CA ASP A 359 -11.72 -4.46 8.78
C ASP A 359 -11.95 -4.60 7.27
N ALA A 360 -12.45 -5.74 6.78
CA ALA A 360 -12.72 -5.93 5.35
C ALA A 360 -13.84 -5.05 4.79
N HIS A 361 -14.78 -4.62 5.62
CA HIS A 361 -16.01 -3.94 5.22
C HIS A 361 -16.19 -2.58 5.88
N ASN A 362 -15.35 -2.22 6.85
CA ASN A 362 -15.47 -0.97 7.59
C ASN A 362 -14.28 -0.04 7.33
N LEU A 363 -14.61 1.20 7.02
CA LEU A 363 -13.69 2.30 6.81
C LEU A 363 -13.82 3.33 7.93
N LEU A 364 -12.70 3.92 8.34
CA LEU A 364 -12.66 5.12 9.15
C LEU A 364 -11.96 6.25 8.40
N LEU A 365 -12.63 7.38 8.27
CA LEU A 365 -12.16 8.57 7.57
C LEU A 365 -12.12 9.72 8.57
N SER A 366 -10.97 10.38 8.71
CA SER A 366 -10.89 11.66 9.41
C SER A 366 -10.76 12.80 8.40
N GLY A 367 -11.32 13.95 8.74
CA GLY A 367 -11.28 15.11 7.88
C GLY A 367 -11.93 16.34 8.47
N ARG A 368 -12.19 17.32 7.60
CA ARG A 368 -12.90 18.55 7.94
C ARG A 368 -14.20 18.65 7.17
N GLY A 369 -15.27 18.98 7.87
CA GLY A 369 -16.51 19.51 7.29
C GLY A 369 -16.66 21.00 7.62
N GLU A 370 -17.82 21.56 7.28
CA GLU A 370 -18.15 22.98 7.43
C GLU A 370 -17.86 23.52 8.85
N GLU A 371 -18.31 22.81 9.89
CA GLU A 371 -18.23 23.27 11.28
C GLU A 371 -16.93 22.85 12.00
N GLY A 372 -16.06 22.04 11.38
CA GLY A 372 -14.83 21.59 12.02
C GLY A 372 -14.41 20.15 11.73
N GLY A 373 -13.77 19.52 12.72
CA GLY A 373 -13.24 18.15 12.56
C GLY A 373 -14.37 17.12 12.52
N ARG A 374 -14.19 16.10 11.69
CA ARG A 374 -15.09 14.95 11.59
C ARG A 374 -14.30 13.66 11.63
N LEU A 375 -14.86 12.68 12.31
CA LEU A 375 -14.47 11.29 12.19
C LEU A 375 -15.68 10.51 11.69
N VAL A 376 -15.55 9.85 10.54
CA VAL A 376 -16.64 9.17 9.86
C VAL A 376 -16.27 7.71 9.75
N ARG A 377 -17.11 6.85 10.33
CA ARG A 377 -17.07 5.42 10.08
C ARG A 377 -18.07 5.07 8.98
N VAL A 378 -17.66 4.24 8.04
CA VAL A 378 -18.51 3.79 6.94
C VAL A 378 -18.53 2.26 6.90
N ASP A 379 -19.74 1.68 6.89
CA ASP A 379 -19.98 0.30 6.47
C ASP A 379 -20.06 0.29 4.94
N LEU A 380 -18.99 -0.21 4.32
CA LEU A 380 -18.80 -0.29 2.87
C LEU A 380 -19.65 -1.37 2.20
N ARG A 381 -20.27 -2.28 2.96
CA ARG A 381 -21.21 -3.25 2.39
C ARG A 381 -22.58 -2.61 2.21
N ARG A 382 -23.01 -1.82 3.20
CA ARG A 382 -24.35 -1.19 3.23
C ARG A 382 -24.39 0.21 2.64
N GLY A 383 -23.25 0.89 2.53
CA GLY A 383 -23.23 2.30 2.17
C GLY A 383 -23.83 3.17 3.25
N SER A 384 -23.63 2.83 4.53
CA SER A 384 -24.13 3.58 5.68
C SER A 384 -22.99 3.93 6.62
N GLY A 385 -23.22 4.85 7.56
CA GLY A 385 -22.13 5.32 8.39
C GLY A 385 -22.55 6.03 9.67
N ILE A 386 -21.55 6.26 10.50
CA ILE A 386 -21.66 7.00 11.75
C ILE A 386 -20.67 8.15 11.68
N VAL A 387 -21.14 9.34 12.03
CA VAL A 387 -20.32 10.55 12.03
C VAL A 387 -20.18 11.02 13.46
N HIS A 388 -18.94 11.21 13.88
CA HIS A 388 -18.61 11.88 15.12
C HIS A 388 -18.14 13.30 14.82
N ARG A 389 -18.81 14.28 15.41
CA ARG A 389 -18.35 15.67 15.40
C ARG A 389 -17.26 15.84 16.45
N LEU A 390 -16.09 16.27 16.01
CA LEU A 390 -15.01 16.63 16.91
C LEU A 390 -15.22 18.07 17.35
N GLY A 391 -15.55 18.26 18.62
CA GLY A 391 -15.68 19.58 19.21
C GLY A 391 -14.37 20.36 19.17
N ARG A 392 -14.44 21.68 19.37
CA ARG A 392 -13.23 22.47 19.70
C ARG A 392 -12.97 22.33 21.20
N GLY A 393 -11.79 21.85 21.58
CA GLY A 393 -11.29 21.84 22.96
C GLY A 393 -12.09 20.96 23.93
N GLY A 394 -12.03 19.64 23.78
CA GLY A 394 -12.64 18.69 24.74
C GLY A 394 -14.16 18.51 24.68
N ALA A 395 -14.90 19.26 23.84
CA ALA A 395 -16.35 19.03 23.72
C ALA A 395 -16.65 17.58 23.24
N PRO A 396 -17.64 16.89 23.87
CA PRO A 396 -17.86 15.46 23.67
C PRO A 396 -18.18 15.11 22.21
N LEU A 397 -17.68 13.96 21.76
CA LEU A 397 -18.00 13.38 20.46
C LEU A 397 -19.52 13.17 20.35
N GLN A 398 -20.20 13.99 19.55
CA GLN A 398 -21.61 13.77 19.23
C GLN A 398 -21.72 12.73 18.12
N ARG A 399 -22.29 11.57 18.45
CA ARG A 399 -22.66 10.53 17.49
C ARG A 399 -23.94 10.95 16.75
N VAL A 400 -23.86 11.03 15.44
CA VAL A 400 -25.03 11.18 14.56
C VAL A 400 -25.09 9.93 13.67
N GLU A 401 -26.19 9.18 13.75
CA GLU A 401 -26.46 8.11 12.79
C GLU A 401 -26.85 8.74 11.46
N TRP A 402 -26.15 8.36 10.40
CA TRP A 402 -26.36 8.88 9.06
C TRP A 402 -27.23 7.90 8.26
N PRO A 403 -28.19 8.38 7.45
CA PRO A 403 -29.06 7.48 6.68
C PRO A 403 -28.27 6.58 5.72
N GLU A 404 -28.84 5.42 5.40
CA GLU A 404 -28.30 4.52 4.39
C GLU A 404 -28.18 5.23 3.03
N GLY A 405 -27.11 4.92 2.28
CA GLY A 405 -26.88 5.43 0.94
C GLY A 405 -28.05 5.13 0.03
N GLN A 406 -28.34 6.06 -0.87
CA GLN A 406 -29.41 5.91 -1.84
C GLN A 406 -28.85 5.31 -3.14
N PRO A 407 -29.60 4.45 -3.83
CA PRO A 407 -29.21 3.92 -5.14
C PRO A 407 -29.10 5.01 -6.22
#